data_AF-A0A2V6EEV6-F1
#
_entry.id   AF-A0A2V6EEV6-F1
#
_cell.length_a   1.000
_cell.length_b   1.000
_cell.length_c   1.000
_cell.angle_alpha   90.00
_cell.angle_beta   90.00
_cell.angle_gamma   90.00
#
_symmetry.space_group_name_H-M   'P 1'
#
loop_
_entity.id
_entity.type
_entity.pdbx_description
1 polymer ?
#
loop_
_entity_poly.entity_id
_entity_poly.type
_entity_poly.pdbx_seq_one_letter_code
_entity_poly.pdbx_strand_id
1 'polypeptide(L)' 'MSLERFHEAQAGRGAGYDTALAEIRAGGKRSHWIWYVFPQIEGLGGSSTALAYAMKDLGEACAYLRDPILRARY' A
#
# COMPACT_ATOMS: atom_id res chain seq x y z
N MET A 1 -2.79 -7.68 -12.87
CA MET A 1 -2.94 -6.21 -12.76
C MET A 1 -1.57 -5.63 -12.47
N SER A 2 -1.29 -4.42 -12.93
CA SER A 2 0.03 -3.80 -12.71
C SER A 2 0.20 -3.44 -11.23
N LEU A 3 1.37 -3.74 -10.66
CA LEU A 3 1.75 -3.31 -9.31
C LEU A 3 2.17 -1.83 -9.27
N GLU A 4 2.27 -1.17 -10.43
CA GLU A 4 2.68 0.23 -10.61
C GLU A 4 1.90 1.19 -9.71
N ARG A 5 0.59 0.99 -9.54
CA ARG A 5 -0.23 1.81 -8.63
C ARG A 5 0.35 1.88 -7.21
N PHE A 6 0.89 0.77 -6.70
CA PHE A 6 1.49 0.74 -5.37
C PHE A 6 2.82 1.49 -5.34
N HIS A 7 3.65 1.32 -6.38
CA HIS A 7 4.93 2.02 -6.51
C HIS A 7 4.74 3.53 -6.58
N GLU A 8 3.83 4.00 -7.43
CA GLU A 8 3.51 5.41 -7.60
C GLU A 8 3.01 6.03 -6.29
N ALA A 9 2.08 5.36 -5.61
CA ALA A 9 1.54 5.82 -4.35
C ALA A 9 2.60 5.88 -3.24
N GLN A 10 3.48 4.87 -3.16
CA GLN A 10 4.57 4.83 -2.19
C GLN A 10 5.68 5.85 -2.49
N ALA A 11 5.89 6.22 -3.76
CA ALA A 11 6.86 7.24 -4.16
C ALA A 11 6.36 8.68 -3.95
N GLY A 12 5.08 8.87 -3.61
CA GLY A 12 4.50 10.19 -3.40
C GLY A 12 5.17 10.98 -2.26
N ARG A 13 5.47 12.27 -2.50
CA ARG A 13 6.15 13.15 -1.52
C ARG A 13 5.31 13.50 -0.28
N GLY A 14 4.00 13.28 -0.33
CA GLY A 14 3.07 13.51 0.78
C GLY A 14 2.96 12.28 1.66
N ALA A 15 1.87 11.51 1.51
CA ALA A 15 1.64 10.29 2.27
C ALA A 15 2.33 9.05 1.63
N GLY A 16 3.59 9.14 1.20
CA GLY A 16 4.35 8.01 0.64
C GLY A 16 4.92 7.07 1.69
N TYR A 17 5.81 6.16 1.26
CA TYR A 17 6.48 5.19 2.14
C TYR A 17 7.29 5.85 3.25
N ASP A 18 8.06 6.90 2.94
CA ASP A 18 8.91 7.56 3.94
C ASP A 18 8.08 8.19 5.07
N THR A 19 6.93 8.78 4.73
CA THR A 19 5.97 9.32 5.70
C THR A 19 5.33 8.20 6.53
N ALA A 20 4.92 7.10 5.90
CA ALA A 20 4.39 5.94 6.61
C ALA A 20 5.41 5.37 7.61
N LEU A 21 6.65 5.18 7.18
CA LEU A 21 7.73 4.65 8.00
C LEU A 21 8.04 5.59 9.19
N ALA A 22 8.07 6.90 8.95
CA ALA A 22 8.28 7.89 10.01
C ALA A 22 7.15 7.85 11.06
N GLU A 23 5.89 7.76 10.62
CA GLU A 23 4.72 7.68 11.51
C GLU A 23 4.65 6.38 12.30
N ILE A 24 4.97 5.25 11.67
CA ILE A 24 5.07 3.95 12.34
C ILE A 24 6.16 3.98 13.41
N ARG A 25 7.35 4.50 13.10
CA ARG A 25 8.45 4.66 14.07
C ARG A 25 8.09 5.60 15.21
N ALA A 26 7.26 6.60 14.94
CA ALA A 26 6.71 7.50 15.96
C ALA A 26 5.54 6.91 16.75
N GLY A 27 5.12 5.67 16.46
CA GLY A 27 4.09 4.93 17.20
C GLY A 27 2.65 5.31 16.86
N GLY A 28 2.40 6.05 15.78
CA GLY A 28 1.05 6.48 15.45
C GLY A 28 0.89 6.96 14.01
N LYS A 29 -0.07 6.36 13.31
CA LYS A 29 -0.51 6.78 11.97
C LYS A 29 -1.25 8.12 12.03
N ARG A 30 -0.90 9.03 11.12
CA ARG A 30 -1.47 10.38 10.98
C ARG A 30 -1.90 10.68 9.55
N SER A 31 -1.17 10.15 8.57
CA SER A 31 -1.41 10.40 7.14
C SER A 31 -2.13 9.25 6.42
N HIS A 32 -2.46 9.48 5.15
CA HIS A 32 -3.37 8.67 4.33
C HIS A 32 -2.65 7.60 3.47
N TRP A 33 -1.87 6.72 4.09
CA TRP A 33 -1.02 5.75 3.37
C TRP A 33 -1.42 4.27 3.46
N ILE A 34 -2.40 3.94 4.32
CA ILE A 34 -2.64 2.53 4.70
C ILE A 34 -2.99 1.64 3.51
N TRP A 35 -3.73 2.16 2.54
CA TRP A 35 -4.28 1.35 1.44
C TRP A 35 -3.22 0.78 0.50
N TYR A 36 -2.04 1.41 0.38
CA TYR A 36 -0.98 1.01 -0.54
C TYR A 36 0.33 0.59 0.15
N VAL A 37 0.43 0.80 1.47
CA VAL A 37 1.50 0.24 2.31
C VAL A 37 1.06 -1.12 2.88
N PHE A 38 -0.18 -1.21 3.39
CA PHE A 38 -0.79 -2.45 3.86
C PHE A 38 -2.13 -2.68 3.13
N PRO A 39 -2.09 -3.00 1.83
CA PRO A 39 -3.29 -3.23 1.05
C PRO A 39 -4.11 -4.41 1.59
N GLN A 40 -5.41 -4.37 1.32
CA GLN A 40 -6.36 -5.41 1.72
C GLN A 40 -6.96 -6.09 0.48
N ILE A 41 -7.57 -7.26 0.65
CA ILE A 41 -8.27 -7.93 -0.45
C ILE A 41 -9.53 -7.14 -0.86
N GLU A 42 -9.88 -7.22 -2.15
CA GLU A 42 -11.10 -6.65 -2.72
C GLU A 42 -12.34 -7.12 -1.93
N GLY A 43 -13.27 -6.18 -1.71
CA GLY A 43 -14.51 -6.42 -0.96
C GLY A 43 -14.45 -6.12 0.53
N LEU A 44 -13.26 -5.89 1.13
CA LEU A 44 -13.17 -5.52 2.56
C LEU A 44 -13.45 -4.04 2.83
N GLY A 45 -12.94 -3.14 1.98
CA GLY A 45 -13.11 -1.70 2.14
C GLY A 45 -14.05 -1.10 1.10
N GLY A 46 -14.90 -0.16 1.53
CA GLY A 46 -15.88 0.50 0.66
C GLY A 46 -15.50 1.91 0.17
N SER A 47 -14.40 2.49 0.63
CA SER A 47 -13.99 3.82 0.15
C SER A 47 -13.37 3.73 -1.25
N SER A 48 -13.47 4.81 -2.04
CA SER A 48 -12.87 4.87 -3.38
C SER A 48 -11.38 4.53 -3.38
N THR A 49 -10.63 5.02 -2.38
CA THR A 49 -9.21 4.70 -2.21
C THR A 49 -8.98 3.25 -1.81
N ALA A 50 -9.84 2.67 -0.96
CA ALA A 50 -9.75 1.27 -0.59
C ALA A 50 -9.99 0.35 -1.80
N LEU A 51 -10.93 0.70 -2.67
CA LEU A 51 -11.19 -0.02 -3.91
C LEU A 51 -10.03 0.13 -4.91
N ALA A 52 -9.48 1.34 -5.05
CA ALA A 52 -8.36 1.60 -5.98
C ALA A 52 -7.09 0.80 -5.66
N TYR A 53 -6.81 0.55 -4.38
CA TYR A 53 -5.62 -0.19 -3.93
C TYR A 53 -5.92 -1.58 -3.39
N ALA A 54 -7.16 -2.06 -3.54
CA ALA A 54 -7.48 -3.43 -3.18
C ALA A 54 -6.64 -4.42 -4.00
N MET A 55 -6.25 -5.52 -3.36
CA MET A 55 -5.70 -6.68 -4.04
C MET A 55 -6.86 -7.52 -4.56
N LYS A 56 -6.84 -7.84 -5.85
CA LYS A 56 -7.91 -8.58 -6.52
C LYS A 56 -8.06 -9.99 -5.98
N ASP A 57 -6.94 -10.68 -5.79
CA ASP A 57 -6.89 -12.10 -5.44
C ASP A 57 -5.56 -12.47 -4.76
N LEU A 58 -5.43 -13.74 -4.36
CA LEU A 58 -4.20 -14.29 -3.79
C LEU A 58 -3.00 -14.19 -4.75
N GLY A 59 -3.24 -14.26 -6.06
CA GLY A 59 -2.20 -14.14 -7.08
C GLY A 59 -1.56 -12.76 -7.08
N GLU A 60 -2.37 -11.70 -6.99
CA GLU A 60 -1.88 -10.33 -6.85
C GLU A 60 -1.18 -10.11 -5.51
N ALA A 61 -1.69 -10.66 -4.41
CA ALA A 61 -1.00 -10.59 -3.11
C ALA A 61 0.37 -11.26 -3.14
N CYS A 62 0.49 -12.42 -3.79
CA CYS A 62 1.78 -13.07 -4.00
C CYS A 62 2.70 -12.26 -4.91
N ALA A 63 2.16 -11.61 -5.95
CA ALA A 63 2.94 -10.73 -6.83
C ALA A 63 3.47 -9.50 -6.04
N TYR A 64 2.64 -8.88 -5.20
CA TYR A 64 3.03 -7.77 -4.32
C TYR A 64 4.22 -8.16 -3.43
N LEU A 65 4.18 -9.33 -2.80
CA LEU A 65 5.26 -9.81 -1.93
C LEU A 65 6.50 -10.33 -2.68
N ARG A 66 6.38 -10.65 -3.98
CA ARG A 66 7.52 -11.03 -4.83
C ARG A 66 8.23 -9.83 -5.44
N ASP A 67 7.56 -8.69 -5.54
CA ASP A 67 8.17 -7.45 -5.99
C ASP A 67 9.24 -7.00 -4.99
N PRO A 68 10.52 -6.85 -5.40
CA PRO A 68 11.62 -6.57 -4.47
C PRO A 68 11.46 -5.27 -3.67
N ILE A 69 10.89 -4.23 -4.29
CA ILE A 69 10.75 -2.92 -3.66
C ILE A 69 9.56 -2.95 -2.70
N LEU A 70 8.40 -3.46 -3.13
CA LEU A 70 7.23 -3.56 -2.26
C LEU A 70 7.50 -4.50 -1.08
N ARG A 71 8.20 -5.61 -1.32
CA ARG A 71 8.60 -6.56 -0.27
C ARG A 71 9.52 -5.94 0.77
N ALA A 72 10.46 -5.09 0.35
CA ALA A 72 11.37 -4.39 1.26
C ALA A 72 10.67 -3.30 2.09
N ARG A 73 9.48 -2.87 1.65
CA ARG A 73 8.69 -1.80 2.26
C ARG A 73 7.50 -2.28 3.07
N TYR A 74 7.25 -3.59 3.10
CA TYR A 74 6.21 -4.26 3.88
C TYR A 74 6.76 -4.76 5.22
#